data_AF-A0AAW1PAD9-F1
#
_entry.id   AF-A0AAW1PAD9-F1
#
_cell.length_a   1.000
_cell.length_b   1.000
_cell.length_c   1.000
_cell.angle_alpha   90.00
_cell.angle_beta   90.00
_cell.angle_gamma   90.00
#
_symmetry.space_group_name_H-M   'P 1'
#
loop_
_entity.id
_entity.type
_entity.pdbx_description
1 polymer ?
#
loop_
_entity_poly.entity_id
_entity_poly.type
_entity_poly.pdbx_seq_one_letter_code
_entity_poly.pdbx_strand_id
1 'polypeptide(L)'
;MSSARRLLERLGKAALQPSCIGGFWRKAAVSPRLASRLRRQDIIAGRDWPYSEELPAKRYGFGLKKGQPKGHKWQKAKEHRLLDIEKKLQDMPEKIAAYREHRKLKDTTVKDMLQSTNKERRLRQYRLPK
;
A
#
# COMPACT_ATOMS: atom_id res chain seq x y z
N MET A 1 39.42 -9.07 -30.41
CA MET A 1 39.34 -9.28 -28.95
C MET A 1 38.77 -8.03 -28.29
N SER A 2 37.63 -8.12 -27.59
CA SER A 2 37.01 -6.98 -26.88
C SER A 2 37.95 -6.44 -25.79
N SER A 3 37.99 -5.11 -25.59
CA SER A 3 38.83 -4.47 -24.56
C SER A 3 38.55 -5.00 -23.16
N ALA A 4 37.29 -5.32 -22.85
CA ALA A 4 36.89 -5.90 -21.57
C ALA A 4 37.47 -7.31 -21.34
N ARG A 5 37.66 -8.10 -22.41
CA ARG A 5 38.24 -9.46 -22.30
C ARG A 5 39.73 -9.39 -21.97
N ARG A 6 40.45 -8.46 -22.59
CA ARG A 6 41.86 -8.18 -22.26
C ARG A 6 42.05 -7.72 -20.82
N LEU A 7 41.14 -6.87 -20.31
CA LEU A 7 41.16 -6.44 -18.91
C LEU A 7 40.92 -7.60 -17.94
N LEU A 8 40.01 -8.52 -18.28
CA LEU A 8 39.78 -9.73 -17.50
C LEU A 8 40.98 -10.68 -17.52
N GLU A 9 41.61 -10.88 -18.68
CA GLU A 9 42.82 -11.72 -18.78
C GLU A 9 43.99 -11.14 -17.97
N ARG A 10 44.11 -9.80 -17.92
CA ARG A 10 45.20 -9.13 -17.19
C ARG A 10 44.97 -9.05 -15.68
N LEU A 11 43.76 -8.65 -15.26
CA LEU A 11 43.45 -8.35 -13.86
C LEU A 11 42.68 -9.48 -13.16
N GLY A 12 42.25 -10.49 -13.91
CA GLY A 12 41.48 -11.62 -13.41
C GLY A 12 40.21 -11.20 -12.68
N LYS A 13 40.00 -11.81 -11.52
CA LYS A 13 38.84 -11.55 -10.64
C LYS A 13 38.78 -10.10 -10.14
N ALA A 14 39.93 -9.43 -9.95
CA ALA A 14 39.98 -8.05 -9.50
C ALA A 14 39.34 -7.08 -10.52
N ALA A 15 39.25 -7.46 -11.80
CA ALA A 15 38.57 -6.67 -12.81
C ALA A 15 37.05 -6.52 -12.54
N LEU A 16 36.47 -7.46 -11.80
CA LEU A 16 35.03 -7.56 -11.53
C LEU A 16 34.62 -6.94 -10.20
N GLN A 17 35.58 -6.65 -9.32
CA GLN A 17 35.34 -6.11 -7.98
C GLN A 17 35.67 -4.61 -7.94
N PRO A 18 34.91 -3.81 -7.18
CA PRO A 18 35.28 -2.42 -6.92
C PRO A 18 36.55 -2.36 -6.06
N SER A 19 37.38 -1.34 -6.27
CA SER A 19 38.63 -1.14 -5.52
C SER A 19 38.60 0.16 -4.73
N CYS A 20 39.15 0.16 -3.52
CA CYS A 20 39.33 1.36 -2.71
C CYS A 20 40.75 1.89 -2.89
N ILE A 21 40.91 3.12 -3.38
CA ILE A 21 42.21 3.76 -3.63
C ILE A 21 42.18 5.16 -3.01
N GLY A 22 43.01 5.38 -1.98
CA GLY A 22 43.11 6.69 -1.32
C GLY A 22 41.81 7.14 -0.64
N GLY A 23 41.03 6.20 -0.08
CA GLY A 23 39.74 6.49 0.58
C GLY A 23 38.55 6.61 -0.39
N PHE A 24 38.78 6.56 -1.70
CA PHE A 24 37.71 6.59 -2.70
C PHE A 24 37.45 5.22 -3.29
N TRP A 25 36.18 4.85 -3.36
CA TRP A 25 35.73 3.63 -4.03
C TRP A 25 35.62 3.85 -5.52
N ARG A 26 36.46 3.15 -6.28
CA ARG A 26 36.39 3.07 -7.73
C ARG A 26 35.49 1.91 -8.15
N LYS A 27 34.78 2.12 -9.25
CA LYS A 27 33.99 1.07 -9.91
C LYS A 27 34.93 -0.03 -10.42
N ALA A 28 34.40 -1.24 -10.57
CA ALA A 28 35.09 -2.35 -11.19
C ALA A 28 35.60 -1.97 -12.61
N ALA A 29 36.76 -2.49 -12.99
CA ALA A 29 37.36 -2.22 -14.30
C ALA A 29 36.48 -2.70 -15.46
N VAL A 30 35.74 -3.80 -15.26
CA VAL A 30 34.75 -4.31 -16.19
C VAL A 30 33.36 -4.14 -15.58
N SER A 31 32.46 -3.47 -16.31
CA SER A 31 31.09 -3.28 -15.85
C SER A 31 30.36 -4.63 -15.67
N PRO A 32 29.43 -4.74 -14.70
CA PRO A 32 28.67 -5.98 -14.47
C PRO A 32 27.89 -6.46 -15.70
N ARG A 33 27.39 -5.53 -16.53
CA ARG A 33 26.69 -5.83 -17.78
C ARG A 33 27.61 -6.50 -18.80
N LEU A 34 28.83 -5.96 -18.98
CA LEU A 34 29.81 -6.54 -19.90
C LEU A 34 30.32 -7.89 -19.41
N ALA A 35 30.59 -8.02 -18.11
CA ALA A 35 30.97 -9.30 -17.50
C ALA A 35 29.89 -10.37 -17.72
N SER A 36 28.61 -10.02 -17.52
CA SER A 36 27.49 -10.94 -17.77
C SER A 36 27.37 -11.35 -19.24
N ARG A 37 27.66 -10.42 -20.17
CA ARG A 37 27.66 -10.73 -21.60
C ARG A 37 28.79 -11.69 -21.99
N LEU A 38 30.00 -11.45 -21.48
CA LEU A 38 31.15 -12.33 -21.71
C LEU A 38 30.90 -13.71 -21.10
N ARG A 39 30.38 -13.77 -19.88
CA ARG A 39 29.97 -15.03 -19.24
C ARG A 39 28.99 -15.82 -20.09
N ARG A 40 27.95 -15.18 -20.64
CA ARG A 40 27.00 -15.85 -21.54
C ARG A 40 27.69 -16.37 -22.79
N GLN A 41 28.61 -15.60 -23.38
CA GLN A 41 29.36 -16.04 -24.57
C GLN A 41 30.23 -17.26 -24.29
N ASP A 42 30.93 -17.29 -23.16
CA ASP A 42 31.77 -18.43 -22.79
C ASP A 42 30.92 -19.68 -22.48
N ILE A 43 29.80 -19.52 -21.77
CA ILE A 43 28.83 -20.62 -21.53
C ILE A 43 28.28 -21.18 -22.85
N ILE A 44 27.89 -20.31 -23.80
CA ILE A 44 27.40 -20.74 -25.12
C ILE A 44 28.49 -21.47 -25.90
N ALA A 45 29.75 -21.06 -25.75
CA ALA A 45 30.90 -21.71 -26.37
C ALA A 45 31.34 -23.00 -25.65
N GLY A 46 30.59 -23.46 -24.64
CA GLY A 46 30.92 -24.65 -23.85
C GLY A 46 32.14 -24.47 -22.93
N ARG A 47 32.57 -23.24 -22.69
CA ARG A 47 33.68 -22.92 -21.77
C ARG A 47 33.14 -22.57 -20.40
N ASP A 48 33.86 -23.00 -19.38
CA ASP A 48 33.55 -22.61 -18.01
C ASP A 48 33.95 -21.15 -17.74
N TRP A 49 33.22 -20.50 -16.84
CA TRP A 49 33.48 -19.12 -16.43
C TRP A 49 34.25 -19.12 -15.10
N PRO A 50 35.59 -18.90 -15.12
CA PRO A 50 36.45 -19.14 -13.96
C PRO A 50 36.32 -18.07 -12.86
N TYR A 51 35.58 -17.00 -13.12
CA TYR A 51 35.39 -15.89 -12.18
C TYR A 51 34.05 -15.96 -11.46
N SER A 52 33.39 -17.11 -11.46
CA SER A 52 32.20 -17.30 -10.62
C SER A 52 32.64 -17.36 -9.17
N GLU A 53 32.08 -16.49 -8.33
CA GLU A 53 32.15 -16.69 -6.89
C GLU A 53 31.15 -17.77 -6.53
N GLU A 54 31.56 -18.75 -5.74
CA GLU A 54 30.63 -19.53 -4.95
C GLU A 54 29.84 -18.53 -4.11
N LEU A 55 28.63 -18.22 -4.55
CA LEU A 55 27.74 -17.39 -3.75
C LEU A 55 27.61 -18.12 -2.41
N PRO A 56 27.96 -17.49 -1.27
CA PRO A 56 27.78 -18.12 0.02
C PRO A 56 26.33 -18.61 0.08
N ALA A 57 26.14 -19.88 0.44
CA ALA A 57 24.82 -20.53 0.50
C ALA A 57 23.82 -19.51 1.06
N LYS A 58 22.86 -19.09 0.22
CA LYS A 58 22.02 -17.90 0.38
C LYS A 58 21.76 -17.67 1.88
N ARG A 59 22.46 -16.70 2.50
CA ARG A 59 22.22 -16.35 3.90
C ARG A 59 20.73 -16.07 4.02
N TYR A 60 20.03 -16.91 4.78
CA TYR A 60 18.59 -16.86 5.02
C TYR A 60 18.12 -15.41 5.26
N GLY A 61 17.54 -14.75 4.26
CA GLY A 61 17.15 -13.34 4.41
C GLY A 61 16.48 -12.67 3.20
N PHE A 62 16.84 -13.05 1.96
CA PHE A 62 16.25 -12.47 0.74
C PHE A 62 15.14 -13.34 0.12
N GLY A 63 14.34 -14.01 0.96
CA GLY A 63 13.29 -14.93 0.49
C GLY A 63 12.46 -15.60 1.58
N LEU A 64 12.95 -15.66 2.82
CA LEU A 64 12.07 -15.96 3.94
C LEU A 64 11.40 -14.65 4.34
N LYS A 65 10.11 -14.51 4.05
CA LYS A 65 9.26 -13.45 4.62
C LYS A 65 9.22 -13.66 6.14
N LYS A 66 10.27 -13.23 6.85
CA LYS A 66 10.36 -13.33 8.32
C LYS A 66 9.44 -12.34 9.03
N GLY A 67 8.72 -11.49 8.30
CA GLY A 67 7.75 -10.55 8.84
C GLY A 67 6.32 -11.06 8.75
N GLN A 68 5.56 -10.85 9.81
CA GLN A 68 4.09 -10.89 9.77
C GLN A 68 3.59 -9.97 8.64
N PRO A 69 2.65 -10.42 7.79
CA PRO A 69 2.09 -9.56 6.76
C PRO A 69 1.41 -8.35 7.41
N LYS A 70 1.66 -7.15 6.86
CA LYS A 70 1.17 -5.87 7.39
C LYS A 70 -0.36 -5.80 7.60
N GLY A 71 -1.13 -6.64 6.90
CA GLY A 71 -2.60 -6.60 6.84
C GLY A 71 -3.13 -5.46 5.97
N HIS A 72 -4.31 -5.64 5.39
CA HIS A 72 -4.98 -4.60 4.60
C HIS A 72 -5.60 -3.52 5.51
N LYS A 73 -5.77 -2.30 5.00
CA LYS A 73 -6.38 -1.17 5.73
C LYS A 73 -7.75 -1.53 6.33
N TRP A 74 -8.58 -2.26 5.57
CA TRP A 74 -9.93 -2.65 6.01
C TRP A 74 -9.93 -3.66 7.16
N GLN A 75 -8.90 -4.53 7.25
CA GLN A 75 -8.75 -5.49 8.34
C GLN A 75 -8.46 -4.75 9.65
N LYS A 76 -7.53 -3.79 9.61
CA LYS A 76 -7.19 -2.94 10.76
C LYS A 76 -8.36 -2.08 11.23
N ALA A 77 -9.18 -1.60 10.30
CA ALA A 77 -10.32 -0.74 10.60
C ALA A 77 -11.60 -1.50 11.00
N LYS A 78 -11.61 -2.84 10.87
CA LYS A 78 -12.81 -3.65 11.09
C LYS A 78 -13.33 -3.51 12.52
N GLU A 79 -12.44 -3.59 13.51
CA GLU A 79 -12.80 -3.53 14.93
C GLU A 79 -13.43 -2.20 15.30
N HIS A 80 -12.81 -1.08 14.90
CA HIS A 80 -13.38 0.25 15.11
C HIS A 80 -14.75 0.42 14.44
N ARG A 81 -14.92 -0.09 13.21
CA ARG A 81 -16.22 -0.03 12.51
C ARG A 81 -17.30 -0.80 13.26
N LEU A 82 -16.98 -1.94 13.86
CA LEU A 82 -17.95 -2.72 14.64
C LEU A 82 -18.38 -1.94 15.89
N LEU A 83 -17.43 -1.33 16.62
CA LEU A 83 -17.74 -0.49 17.77
C LEU A 83 -18.62 0.71 17.40
N ASP A 84 -18.36 1.35 16.26
CA ASP A 84 -19.19 2.45 15.77
C ASP A 84 -20.61 2.00 15.40
N ILE A 85 -20.77 0.78 14.87
CA ILE A 85 -22.07 0.19 14.58
C ILE A 85 -22.83 -0.10 15.87
N GLU A 86 -22.18 -0.70 16.87
CA GLU A 86 -22.80 -0.99 18.17
C GLU A 86 -23.31 0.27 18.86
N LYS A 87 -22.50 1.34 18.91
CA LYS A 87 -22.94 2.64 19.44
C LYS A 87 -24.16 3.17 18.70
N LYS A 88 -24.17 3.12 17.36
CA LYS A 88 -25.30 3.59 16.57
C LYS A 88 -26.58 2.77 16.80
N LEU A 89 -26.44 1.47 17.04
CA LEU A 89 -27.57 0.59 17.38
C LEU A 89 -28.11 0.89 18.78
N GLN A 90 -27.24 1.20 19.74
CA GLN A 90 -27.66 1.65 21.08
C GLN A 90 -28.42 2.98 21.02
N ASP A 91 -27.99 3.94 20.18
CA ASP A 91 -28.66 5.24 20.01
C ASP A 91 -29.97 5.17 19.19
N MET A 92 -30.27 4.03 18.56
CA MET A 92 -31.41 3.93 17.65
C MET A 92 -32.77 4.22 18.30
N PRO A 93 -33.09 3.71 19.50
CA PRO A 93 -34.38 3.97 20.15
C PRO A 93 -34.64 5.46 20.35
N GLU A 94 -33.62 6.22 20.79
CA GLU A 94 -33.71 7.66 20.98
C GLU A 94 -33.95 8.39 19.65
N LYS A 95 -33.21 8.01 18.60
CA LYS A 95 -33.39 8.58 17.26
C LYS A 95 -34.78 8.28 16.69
N ILE A 96 -35.30 7.07 16.93
CA ILE A 96 -36.67 6.69 16.54
C ILE A 96 -37.69 7.53 17.32
N ALA A 97 -37.51 7.70 18.63
CA ALA A 97 -38.40 8.49 19.46
C ALA A 97 -38.42 9.97 19.00
N ALA A 98 -37.24 10.57 18.83
CA ALA A 98 -37.10 11.94 18.32
C ALA A 98 -37.74 12.11 16.94
N TYR A 99 -37.55 11.15 16.03
CA TYR A 99 -38.20 11.15 14.72
C TYR A 99 -39.73 11.07 14.81
N ARG A 100 -40.25 10.20 15.70
CA ARG A 100 -41.69 10.06 15.94
C ARG A 100 -42.27 11.36 16.49
N GLU A 101 -41.65 11.98 17.49
CA GLU A 101 -42.09 13.27 18.06
C GLU A 101 -42.09 14.39 17.02
N HIS A 102 -41.04 14.48 16.20
CA HIS A 102 -40.96 15.48 15.12
C HIS A 102 -42.08 15.29 14.08
N ARG A 103 -42.49 14.04 13.82
CA ARG A 103 -43.55 13.71 12.86
C ARG A 103 -44.96 13.87 13.41
N LYS A 104 -45.17 13.87 14.73
CA LYS A 104 -46.48 14.21 15.30
C LYS A 104 -46.88 15.61 14.81
N LEU A 105 -48.10 15.73 14.29
CA LEU A 105 -48.68 17.04 13.98
C LEU A 105 -48.73 17.81 15.30
N LYS A 106 -48.03 18.95 15.37
CA LYS A 106 -48.14 19.83 16.53
C LYS A 106 -49.60 20.26 16.65
N ASP A 107 -50.13 20.26 17.87
CA ASP A 107 -51.49 20.72 18.13
C ASP A 107 -51.62 22.15 17.61
N THR A 108 -52.38 22.28 16.52
CA THR A 108 -52.70 23.58 15.94
C THR A 108 -53.88 24.14 16.72
N THR A 109 -53.84 25.43 17.04
CA THR A 109 -54.97 26.12 17.66
C THR A 109 -56.24 25.88 16.84
N VAL A 110 -57.40 25.74 17.48
CA VAL A 110 -58.70 25.48 16.80
C VAL A 110 -58.94 26.45 15.64
N LYS A 111 -58.51 27.71 15.81
CA LYS A 111 -58.54 28.76 14.77
C LYS A 111 -57.71 28.40 13.52
N ASP A 112 -56.49 27.89 13.69
CA ASP A 112 -55.64 27.44 12.59
C ASP A 112 -56.20 26.19 11.90
N MET A 113 -56.91 25.34 12.66
CA MET A 113 -57.61 24.19 12.10
C MET A 113 -58.81 24.57 11.23
N LEU A 114 -59.44 25.71 11.49
CA LEU A 114 -60.56 26.19 10.68
C LEU A 114 -60.09 26.97 9.45
N GLN A 115 -58.92 27.63 9.53
CA GLN A 115 -58.42 28.54 8.50
C GLN A 115 -57.46 27.91 7.48
N SER A 116 -57.04 26.65 7.65
CA SER A 116 -56.07 26.00 6.77
C SER A 116 -56.45 24.58 6.39
N THR A 117 -56.05 24.13 5.21
CA THR A 117 -56.29 22.74 4.77
C THR A 117 -55.26 21.76 5.36
N ASN A 118 -55.60 20.47 5.44
CA ASN A 118 -54.68 19.42 5.93
C ASN A 118 -53.35 19.37 5.12
N LYS A 119 -53.39 19.68 3.82
CA LYS A 119 -52.21 19.72 2.95
C LYS A 119 -51.28 20.86 3.32
N GLU A 120 -51.82 22.05 3.58
CA GLU A 120 -51.05 23.25 3.96
C GLU A 120 -50.42 23.09 5.34
N ARG A 121 -51.13 22.50 6.30
CA ARG A 121 -50.58 22.20 7.64
C ARG A 121 -49.38 21.27 7.57
N ARG A 122 -49.47 20.20 6.77
CA ARG A 122 -48.35 19.28 6.50
C ARG A 122 -47.18 20.01 5.84
N LEU A 123 -47.43 20.82 4.80
CA LEU A 123 -46.38 21.59 4.13
C LEU A 123 -45.67 22.57 5.06
N ARG A 124 -46.40 23.19 5.99
CA ARG A 124 -45.85 24.09 7.01
C ARG A 124 -44.95 23.36 8.01
N GLN A 125 -45.31 22.13 8.38
CA GLN A 125 -44.51 21.26 9.26
C GLN A 125 -43.20 20.76 8.59
N TYR A 126 -43.19 20.54 7.27
CA TYR A 126 -42.01 20.07 6.55
C TYR A 126 -41.05 21.17 6.09
N ARG A 127 -41.43 22.45 6.20
CA ARG A 127 -40.51 23.56 6.02
C ARG A 127 -39.68 23.71 7.29
N LEU A 128 -38.49 23.11 7.29
CA LEU A 128 -37.47 23.39 8.31
C LEU A 128 -37.25 24.91 8.38
N PRO A 129 -37.21 25.52 9.58
CA PRO A 129 -36.71 26.88 9.69
C PRO A 129 -35.28 26.92 9.14
N LYS A 130 -34.98 27.91 8.30
CA LYS A 130 -33.61 28.20 7.85
C LYS A 130 -32.76 28.68 9.02
#